data_AF-A0A1H0YW66-F1
#
_entry.id   AF-A0A1H0YW66-F1
#
_cell.length_a   1.000
_cell.length_b   1.000
_cell.length_c   1.000
_cell.angle_alpha   90.00
_cell.angle_beta   90.00
_cell.angle_gamma   90.00
#
_symmetry.space_group_name_H-M   'P 1'
#
loop_
_entity.id
_entity.type
_entity.pdbx_description
1 polymer ?
#
loop_
_entity_poly.entity_id
_entity_poly.type
_entity_poly.pdbx_seq_one_letter_code
_entity_poly.pdbx_strand_id
1 'polypeptide(L)' 'MKESNQNNDRYTAAGTDIDAVKEQSRHSGLSYNEAKEWIAKTSGGRGTNIYSDTNAEEVKQKNRQTND' A
#
# COMPACT_ATOMS: atom_id res chain seq x y z
N MET A 1 -42.78 -2.97 -19.34
CA MET A 1 -41.33 -2.87 -19.60
C MET A 1 -40.64 -2.53 -18.29
N LYS A 2 -39.58 -3.26 -17.93
CA LYS A 2 -38.83 -3.04 -16.68
C LYS A 2 -37.54 -2.32 -17.08
N GLU A 3 -37.53 -1.00 -16.99
CA GLU A 3 -36.33 -0.21 -17.26
C GLU A 3 -35.30 -0.50 -16.16
N SER A 4 -34.16 -1.03 -16.59
CA SER A 4 -33.02 -1.40 -15.77
C SER A 4 -32.39 -0.14 -15.18
N ASN A 5 -32.50 -0.04 -13.86
CA ASN A 5 -32.06 1.06 -13.00
C ASN A 5 -30.52 1.07 -12.83
N GLN A 6 -29.77 1.19 -13.93
CA GLN A 6 -28.29 1.09 -13.93
C GLN A 6 -27.59 2.41 -13.53
N ASN A 7 -28.32 3.51 -13.39
CA ASN A 7 -27.74 4.84 -13.12
C ASN A 7 -27.60 5.18 -11.63
N ASN A 8 -28.24 4.40 -10.74
CA ASN A 8 -28.27 4.70 -9.31
C ASN A 8 -27.02 4.18 -8.55
N ASP A 9 -26.18 3.38 -9.20
CA ASP A 9 -24.97 2.81 -8.59
C ASP A 9 -23.73 3.71 -8.76
N ARG A 10 -23.84 4.78 -9.56
CA ARG A 10 -22.73 5.71 -9.83
C ARG A 10 -22.65 6.83 -8.80
N TYR A 11 -23.77 7.24 -8.22
CA TYR A 11 -23.81 8.35 -7.27
C TYR A 11 -24.31 7.87 -5.90
N THR A 12 -23.66 8.31 -4.83
CA THR A 12 -24.17 8.06 -3.47
C THR A 12 -25.44 8.90 -3.22
N ALA A 13 -26.16 8.61 -2.13
CA ALA A 13 -27.33 9.40 -1.71
C ALA A 13 -27.00 10.90 -1.47
N ALA A 14 -25.72 11.21 -1.22
CA ALA A 14 -25.22 12.58 -1.09
C ALA A 14 -24.78 13.21 -2.44
N GLY A 15 -24.96 12.52 -3.57
CA GLY A 15 -24.58 12.98 -4.90
C GLY A 15 -23.10 12.81 -5.26
N THR A 16 -22.35 12.00 -4.50
CA THR A 16 -20.91 11.77 -4.77
C THR A 16 -20.73 10.77 -5.91
N ASP A 17 -19.99 11.15 -6.96
CA ASP A 17 -19.61 10.23 -8.06
C ASP A 17 -18.59 9.20 -7.56
N ILE A 18 -19.01 7.94 -7.54
CA ILE A 18 -18.23 6.79 -7.07
C ILE A 18 -17.04 6.50 -8.00
N ASP A 19 -17.19 6.70 -9.30
CA ASP A 19 -16.11 6.43 -10.27
C ASP A 19 -14.99 7.48 -10.13
N ALA A 20 -15.37 8.75 -9.92
CA ALA A 20 -14.41 9.81 -9.65
C ALA A 20 -13.60 9.55 -8.36
N VAL A 21 -14.26 9.08 -7.30
CA VAL A 21 -13.59 8.74 -6.02
C VAL A 21 -12.65 7.55 -6.19
N LYS A 22 -13.04 6.51 -6.93
CA LYS A 22 -12.16 5.36 -7.22
C LYS A 22 -10.91 5.80 -7.97
N GLU A 23 -11.06 6.64 -8.98
CA GLU A 23 -9.91 7.11 -9.76
C GLU A 23 -8.98 7.98 -8.92
N GLN A 24 -9.55 8.91 -8.14
CA GLN A 24 -8.77 9.69 -7.20
C GLN A 24 -8.04 8.82 -6.18
N SER A 25 -8.71 7.76 -5.66
CA SER A 25 -8.10 6.80 -4.73
C SER A 25 -6.92 6.04 -5.35
N ARG A 26 -6.98 5.73 -6.66
CA ARG A 26 -5.86 5.11 -7.40
C ARG A 26 -4.69 6.08 -7.59
N HIS A 27 -4.97 7.37 -7.71
CA HIS A 27 -3.95 8.41 -7.86
C HIS A 27 -3.34 8.92 -6.54
N SER A 28 -3.98 8.69 -5.40
CA SER A 28 -3.52 9.18 -4.09
C SER A 28 -2.27 8.47 -3.53
N GLY A 29 -1.69 7.52 -4.26
CA GLY A 29 -0.45 6.84 -3.89
C GLY A 29 -0.67 5.66 -2.94
N LEU A 30 0.42 5.22 -2.29
CA LEU A 30 0.38 4.08 -1.38
C LEU A 30 -0.39 4.44 -0.12
N SER A 31 -1.23 3.52 0.36
CA SER A 31 -1.77 3.62 1.70
C SER A 31 -0.65 3.59 2.74
N TYR A 32 -0.95 4.02 3.96
CA TYR A 32 0.02 4.04 5.06
C TYR A 32 0.71 2.68 5.28
N ASN A 33 -0.04 1.58 5.20
CA ASN A 33 0.51 0.24 5.38
C ASN A 33 1.38 -0.18 4.19
N GLU A 34 0.93 0.09 2.97
CA GLU A 34 1.70 -0.20 1.75
C GLU A 34 2.99 0.62 1.69
N ALA A 35 2.94 1.90 2.11
CA ALA A 35 4.12 2.75 2.22
C ALA A 35 5.09 2.19 3.28
N LYS A 36 4.58 1.71 4.41
CA LYS A 36 5.41 1.11 5.47
C LYS A 36 6.08 -0.18 5.00
N GLU A 37 5.35 -1.05 4.31
CA GLU A 37 5.92 -2.25 3.67
C GLU A 37 6.97 -1.91 2.61
N TRP A 38 6.68 -0.94 1.75
CA TRP A 38 7.62 -0.51 0.72
C TRP A 38 8.93 0.03 1.32
N ILE A 39 8.84 0.85 2.38
CA ILE A 39 10.01 1.33 3.13
C ILE A 39 10.76 0.16 3.79
N ALA A 40 10.04 -0.81 4.35
CA ALA A 40 10.63 -2.03 4.93
C ALA A 40 11.48 -2.81 3.91
N LYS A 41 10.95 -2.97 2.69
CA LYS A 41 11.60 -3.72 1.60
C LYS A 41 12.76 -2.98 0.96
N THR A 42 12.65 -1.66 0.79
CA THR A 42 13.62 -0.89 0.00
C THR A 42 14.76 -0.28 0.83
N SER A 43 14.49 0.12 2.07
CA SER A 43 15.43 0.93 2.85
C SER A 43 15.61 0.48 4.30
N GLY A 44 14.80 -0.48 4.79
CA GLY A 44 14.93 -1.01 6.15
C GLY A 44 14.76 0.07 7.23
N GLY A 45 13.82 1.00 7.01
CA GLY A 45 13.59 2.16 7.89
C GLY A 45 13.29 1.84 9.36
N ARG A 46 13.53 2.80 10.26
CA ARG A 46 13.30 2.65 11.70
C ARG A 46 11.82 2.35 11.98
N GLY A 47 11.51 1.20 12.59
CA GLY A 47 10.15 0.80 12.94
C GLY A 47 9.38 -0.01 11.88
N THR A 48 10.05 -0.47 10.82
CA THR A 48 9.44 -1.35 9.79
C THR A 48 9.88 -2.82 9.92
N ASN A 49 10.54 -3.16 11.03
CA ASN A 49 11.05 -4.49 11.35
C ASN A 49 9.98 -5.60 11.29
N ILE A 50 8.71 -5.30 11.57
CA ILE A 50 7.62 -6.28 11.50
C ILE A 50 7.18 -6.62 10.07
N TYR A 51 7.61 -5.83 9.07
CA TYR A 51 7.27 -6.00 7.65
C TYR A 51 8.49 -6.41 6.81
N SER A 52 9.66 -6.58 7.43
CA SER A 52 10.90 -6.96 6.75
C SER A 52 11.24 -8.40 7.10
N ASP A 53 11.34 -9.28 6.11
CA ASP A 53 11.80 -10.66 6.27
C ASP A 53 13.33 -10.75 6.45
N THR A 54 14.00 -9.62 6.70
CA THR A 54 15.45 -9.57 6.84
C THR A 54 15.88 -10.30 8.11
N ASN A 55 16.60 -11.40 7.95
CA ASN A 55 17.21 -12.12 9.07
C ASN A 55 18.40 -11.34 9.62
N ALA A 56 18.24 -10.78 10.82
CA ALA A 56 19.27 -9.96 11.47
C ALA A 56 20.59 -10.73 11.71
N GLU A 57 20.55 -12.03 11.95
CA GLU A 57 21.75 -12.84 12.21
C GLU A 57 22.54 -13.09 10.92
N GLU A 58 21.84 -13.34 9.81
CA GLU A 58 22.45 -13.46 8.49
C GLU A 58 23.17 -12.16 8.09
N VAL A 59 22.51 -11.01 8.29
CA VAL A 59 23.09 -9.69 7.99
C VAL A 59 24.31 -9.41 8.85
N LYS A 60 24.26 -9.72 10.16
CA LYS A 60 25.42 -9.58 11.05
C LYS A 60 26.59 -10.45 10.62
N GLN A 61 26.33 -11.66 10.13
CA GLN A 61 27.38 -12.58 9.71
C GLN A 61 28.02 -12.11 8.40
N LYS A 62 27.20 -11.70 7.43
CA LYS A 62 27.68 -11.11 6.16
C LYS A 62 28.52 -9.85 6.39
N ASN A 63 28.05 -8.93 7.25
CA ASN A 63 28.79 -7.71 7.56
C ASN A 63 30.12 -7.99 8.28
N ARG A 64 30.22 -9.07 9.05
CA ARG A 64 31.50 -9.51 9.62
C ARG A 64 32.45 -10.04 8.55
N GLN A 65 31.95 -10.90 7.66
CA GLN A 65 32.74 -11.48 6.57
C GLN A 65 33.22 -10.47 5.52
N THR A 66 32.49 -9.36 5.32
CA THR A 66 32.90 -8.30 4.39
C THR A 66 33.95 -7.34 4.95
N ASN A 67 34.29 -7.43 6.25
CA ASN A 67 35.31 -6.58 6.88
C ASN A 67 36.66 -7.29 7.08
N ASP A 68 36.82 -8.53 6.57
CA ASP A 68 38.10 -9.24 6.41
C ASP A 68 38.57 -9.17 4.95
#